data_AF-A0A7V6KSG1-F1
#
_entry.id   AF-A0A7V6KSG1-F1
#
_cell.length_a   1.000
_cell.length_b   1.000
_cell.length_c   1.000
_cell.angle_alpha   90.00
_cell.angle_beta   90.00
_cell.angle_gamma   90.00
#
_symmetry.space_group_name_H-M   'P 1'
#
loop_
_entity.id
_entity.type
_entity.pdbx_description
1 polymer ?
#
loop_
_entity_poly.entity_id
_entity_poly.type
_entity_poly.pdbx_seq_one_letter_code
_entity_poly.pdbx_strand_id
1 'polypeptide(L)'
;MRKGVKIIISFLIIVIVAVILLPNIIWEKYFTIGNIREEIEVGKESIISEEIVDKPKGIDKYTIDNLNLREGPSIDYKKILTIPVGEKVLVIGHKDGWDEIIYKDEEGFVSANYLTESEKEAALTLANYLAINRDPEETVETMKVVKDILLVNKTYGLPSDYNPGENPEAVDQLKEMFKAAKVEIGKEMMSVSGFRSYDHQKRIYEKYVKRDGLEKASTYSARPGHSEHQTGLAFDIGGKDSKYWVNDSFANTEEAEWLKDNAHRFGFILRYPKDKSHITGYKYEPWHFRYIGVDHATKIYESGLTLEEYLL
;
A
#
# COMPACT_ATOMS: atom_id res chain seq x y z
N MET A 1 52.26 45.61 -6.25
CA MET A 1 50.85 46.08 -6.09
C MET A 1 49.94 44.86 -6.08
N ARG A 2 49.54 44.39 -4.89
CA ARG A 2 48.16 44.46 -4.34
C ARG A 2 47.11 43.56 -5.02
N LYS A 3 46.72 42.52 -4.24
CA LYS A 3 45.38 41.89 -4.06
C LYS A 3 44.84 41.05 -5.24
N GLY A 4 44.34 39.82 -5.05
CA GLY A 4 44.05 39.05 -3.85
C GLY A 4 43.51 37.66 -4.22
N VAL A 5 43.63 36.73 -3.28
CA VAL A 5 43.09 35.36 -3.30
C VAL A 5 41.57 35.38 -3.10
N LYS A 6 40.82 34.49 -3.76
CA LYS A 6 39.66 33.78 -3.17
C LYS A 6 39.31 32.52 -3.99
N ILE A 7 39.47 31.37 -3.34
CA ILE A 7 38.88 30.07 -3.65
C ILE A 7 37.45 30.08 -3.09
N ILE A 8 36.44 29.65 -3.86
CA ILE A 8 35.24 28.96 -3.36
C ILE A 8 34.82 27.91 -4.39
N ILE A 9 34.68 26.67 -3.92
CA ILE A 9 34.16 25.47 -4.57
C ILE A 9 32.62 25.58 -4.63
N SER A 10 31.98 25.15 -5.73
CA SER A 10 30.63 24.55 -5.65
C SER A 10 30.32 23.64 -6.84
N PHE A 11 29.95 22.41 -6.48
CA PHE A 11 29.35 21.33 -7.26
C PHE A 11 27.88 21.66 -7.67
N LEU A 12 27.29 20.80 -8.53
CA LEU A 12 25.92 20.77 -9.12
C LEU A 12 25.82 21.40 -10.52
N ILE A 13 25.26 20.83 -11.58
CA ILE A 13 24.56 19.56 -11.85
C ILE A 13 24.85 19.23 -13.33
N ILE A 14 25.40 18.05 -13.57
CA ILE A 14 25.31 17.32 -14.84
C ILE A 14 24.08 16.43 -14.72
N VAL A 15 23.43 16.15 -15.85
CA VAL A 15 22.24 15.31 -16.09
C VAL A 15 20.95 16.14 -16.24
N ILE A 16 20.64 16.50 -17.48
CA ILE A 16 19.48 16.00 -18.25
C ILE A 16 19.74 16.41 -19.72
N VAL A 17 20.46 15.57 -20.46
CA VAL A 17 20.33 15.44 -21.91
C VAL A 17 20.66 13.99 -22.25
N ALA A 18 19.65 13.12 -22.31
CA ALA A 18 19.60 11.92 -23.14
C ALA A 18 18.41 11.02 -22.73
N VAL A 19 17.19 11.42 -23.07
CA VAL A 19 16.16 10.46 -23.48
C VAL A 19 15.48 11.02 -24.73
N ILE A 20 16.25 11.10 -25.81
CA ILE A 20 15.70 10.95 -27.16
C ILE A 20 16.23 9.60 -27.59
N LEU A 21 15.31 8.64 -27.71
CA LEU A 21 15.28 7.50 -28.62
C LEU A 21 14.30 6.48 -28.02
N LEU A 22 13.02 6.62 -28.35
CA LEU A 22 12.17 5.56 -28.90
C LEU A 22 10.85 6.23 -29.39
N PRO A 23 10.32 5.81 -30.57
CA PRO A 23 9.36 6.61 -31.34
C PRO A 23 7.90 6.34 -30.97
N ASN A 24 7.07 7.38 -31.16
CA ASN A 24 5.64 7.41 -31.49
C ASN A 24 4.71 6.43 -30.77
N ILE A 25 3.64 6.97 -30.15
CA ILE A 25 2.23 6.70 -30.50
C ILE A 25 1.30 7.42 -29.50
N ILE A 26 0.49 8.34 -30.04
CA ILE A 26 -0.78 8.88 -29.53
C ILE A 26 -0.71 9.88 -28.37
N TRP A 27 -0.89 11.18 -28.66
CA TRP A 27 -1.66 12.13 -27.82
C TRP A 27 -2.07 13.40 -28.59
N GLU A 28 -2.72 13.24 -29.76
CA GLU A 28 -3.49 14.34 -30.41
C GLU A 28 -5.00 14.11 -30.28
N LYS A 29 -5.48 14.15 -29.04
CA LYS A 29 -6.90 14.40 -28.79
C LYS A 29 -6.97 15.15 -27.47
N TYR A 30 -7.73 16.24 -27.47
CA TYR A 30 -7.94 17.16 -26.34
C TYR A 30 -6.83 18.20 -26.12
N PHE A 31 -6.69 19.16 -27.03
CA PHE A 31 -6.71 20.58 -26.61
C PHE A 31 -6.93 21.48 -27.84
N THR A 32 -8.15 21.99 -27.99
CA THR A 32 -8.44 23.10 -28.90
C THR A 32 -8.48 24.36 -28.05
N ILE A 33 -7.50 25.26 -28.19
CA ILE A 33 -7.65 26.65 -27.73
C ILE A 33 -7.75 27.53 -28.95
N GLY A 34 -8.82 28.34 -28.96
CA GLY A 34 -9.14 29.28 -30.01
C GLY A 34 -8.12 30.42 -30.14
N ASN A 35 -8.06 30.93 -31.36
CA ASN A 35 -7.35 32.14 -31.75
C ASN A 35 -7.63 33.33 -30.84
N ILE A 36 -6.57 33.94 -30.31
CA ILE A 36 -6.53 35.39 -30.05
C ILE A 36 -5.22 35.89 -30.63
N ARG A 37 -5.31 36.66 -31.72
CA ARG A 37 -4.26 37.58 -32.17
C ARG A 37 -4.53 38.91 -31.49
N GLU A 38 -3.60 39.40 -30.69
CA GLU A 38 -3.48 40.82 -30.40
C GLU A 38 -2.06 41.28 -30.69
N GLU A 39 -2.00 42.46 -31.30
CA GLU A 39 -0.83 43.09 -31.89
C GLU A 39 0.16 43.54 -30.82
N ILE A 40 1.44 43.40 -31.14
CA ILE A 40 2.56 43.85 -30.31
C ILE A 40 2.65 45.36 -30.46
N GLU A 41 2.25 46.10 -29.42
CA GLU A 41 2.64 47.51 -29.25
C GLU A 41 3.83 47.61 -28.30
N VAL A 42 4.95 48.08 -28.84
CA VAL A 42 6.22 48.24 -28.14
C VAL A 42 6.15 49.48 -27.25
N GLY A 43 6.29 49.29 -25.94
CA GLY A 43 6.81 50.33 -25.04
C GLY A 43 5.92 50.73 -23.86
N LYS A 44 6.11 50.02 -22.73
CA LYS A 44 6.24 50.59 -21.38
C LYS A 44 6.59 49.46 -20.42
N GLU A 45 7.78 49.52 -19.82
CA GLU A 45 8.13 48.68 -18.67
C GLU A 45 7.12 48.95 -17.55
N SER A 46 6.22 47.99 -17.30
CA SER A 46 5.57 47.86 -15.99
C SER A 46 6.38 46.86 -15.18
N ILE A 47 6.98 47.35 -14.11
CA ILE A 47 7.57 46.52 -13.07
C ILE A 47 6.40 45.85 -12.36
N ILE A 48 6.10 44.61 -12.71
CA ILE A 48 5.21 43.77 -11.92
C ILE A 48 6.07 43.29 -10.74
N SER A 49 5.85 43.87 -9.57
CA SER A 49 6.37 43.31 -8.33
C SER A 49 5.74 41.93 -8.14
N GLU A 50 6.54 40.87 -8.25
CA GLU A 50 6.18 39.56 -7.72
C GLU A 50 5.81 39.75 -6.25
N GLU A 51 4.54 39.53 -5.94
CA GLU A 51 4.05 39.46 -4.58
C GLU A 51 4.76 38.28 -3.91
N ILE A 52 5.65 38.57 -2.96
CA ILE A 52 6.34 37.55 -2.17
C ILE A 52 5.28 36.91 -1.27
N VAL A 53 4.61 35.87 -1.76
CA VAL A 53 3.79 34.98 -0.94
C VAL A 53 4.75 34.28 0.02
N ASP A 54 4.71 34.65 1.30
CA ASP A 54 5.50 34.02 2.36
C ASP A 54 5.11 32.55 2.43
N LYS A 55 5.93 31.68 1.82
CA LYS A 55 5.65 30.25 1.81
C LYS A 55 5.65 29.74 3.25
N PRO A 56 4.65 28.96 3.67
CA PRO A 56 4.63 28.38 5.01
C PRO A 56 5.95 27.65 5.27
N LYS A 57 6.53 27.87 6.45
CA LYS A 57 7.75 27.17 6.87
C LYS A 57 7.39 25.74 7.25
N GLY A 58 8.08 24.77 6.67
CA GLY A 58 7.89 23.36 6.96
C GLY A 58 8.99 22.48 6.39
N ILE A 59 8.86 21.17 6.60
CA ILE A 59 9.76 20.14 6.08
C ILE A 59 9.04 19.38 4.98
N ASP A 60 9.65 19.32 3.80
CA ASP A 60 9.15 18.49 2.71
C ASP A 60 9.28 17.00 3.05
N LYS A 61 8.17 16.28 3.02
CA LYS A 61 8.14 14.81 3.08
C LYS A 61 7.30 14.24 1.95
N TYR A 62 7.33 12.94 1.80
CA TYR A 62 6.63 12.20 0.75
C TYR A 62 5.79 11.10 1.36
N THR A 63 4.59 10.90 0.84
CA THR A 63 3.73 9.79 1.26
C THR A 63 4.31 8.47 0.77
N ILE A 64 4.38 7.47 1.65
CA ILE A 64 4.74 6.09 1.29
C ILE A 64 3.51 5.18 1.22
N ASP A 65 2.30 5.73 1.39
CA ASP A 65 1.04 5.02 1.17
C ASP A 65 -0.07 6.02 0.81
N ASN A 66 -1.25 5.52 0.45
CA ASN A 66 -2.44 6.36 0.34
C ASN A 66 -2.85 6.85 1.72
N LEU A 67 -2.69 8.15 1.96
CA LEU A 67 -2.73 8.72 3.29
C LEU A 67 -3.99 9.58 3.47
N ASN A 68 -4.80 9.27 4.47
CA ASN A 68 -5.99 10.06 4.75
C ASN A 68 -5.63 11.33 5.52
N LEU A 69 -5.86 12.48 4.91
CA LEU A 69 -5.80 13.78 5.56
C LEU A 69 -7.04 13.99 6.43
N ARG A 70 -6.85 14.35 7.70
CA ARG A 70 -7.94 14.46 8.69
C ARG A 70 -7.95 15.81 9.38
N GLU A 71 -9.12 16.19 9.89
CA GLU A 71 -9.31 17.43 10.66
C GLU A 71 -8.56 17.44 12.02
N GLY A 72 -8.03 16.30 12.48
CA GLY A 72 -7.31 16.20 13.75
C GLY A 72 -6.43 14.95 13.87
N PRO A 73 -5.55 14.87 14.90
CA PRO A 73 -4.51 13.86 15.06
C PRO A 73 -5.04 12.52 15.60
N SER A 74 -6.07 11.97 14.98
CA SER A 74 -6.63 10.64 15.28
C SER A 74 -7.48 10.13 14.11
N ILE A 75 -7.64 8.81 14.03
CA ILE A 75 -8.55 8.16 13.08
C ILE A 75 -10.04 8.49 13.29
N ASP A 76 -10.41 9.00 14.47
CA ASP A 76 -11.78 9.38 14.81
C ASP A 76 -12.20 10.71 14.18
N TYR A 77 -11.22 11.54 13.80
CA TYR A 77 -11.49 12.80 13.11
C TYR A 77 -11.91 12.55 11.67
N LYS A 78 -12.81 13.42 11.19
CA LYS A 78 -13.32 13.36 9.82
C LYS A 78 -12.17 13.44 8.81
N LYS A 79 -12.25 12.57 7.79
CA LYS A 79 -11.39 12.59 6.62
C LYS A 79 -11.76 13.78 5.73
N ILE A 80 -10.76 14.60 5.39
CA ILE A 80 -10.84 15.68 4.41
C ILE A 80 -10.70 15.07 3.01
N LEU A 81 -9.56 14.44 2.74
CA LEU A 81 -9.25 13.78 1.46
C LEU A 81 -8.29 12.60 1.65
N THR A 82 -7.97 11.91 0.56
CA THR A 82 -6.86 10.94 0.51
C THR A 82 -5.77 11.50 -0.39
N ILE A 83 -4.55 11.53 0.15
CA ILE A 83 -3.32 11.90 -0.54
C ILE A 83 -2.77 10.63 -1.17
N PRO A 84 -2.59 10.57 -2.50
CA PRO A 84 -1.98 9.43 -3.17
C PRO A 84 -0.57 9.14 -2.63
N VAL A 85 -0.15 7.88 -2.74
CA VAL A 85 1.24 7.47 -2.49
C VAL A 85 2.23 8.20 -3.41
N GLY A 86 3.41 8.52 -2.91
CA GLY A 86 4.48 9.21 -3.63
C GLY A 86 4.31 10.73 -3.74
N GLU A 87 3.20 11.28 -3.26
CA GLU A 87 2.96 12.73 -3.29
C GLU A 87 3.81 13.44 -2.25
N LYS A 88 4.28 14.63 -2.63
CA LYS A 88 5.02 15.53 -1.75
C LYS A 88 4.04 16.33 -0.88
N VAL A 89 4.34 16.44 0.41
CA VAL A 89 3.59 17.23 1.39
C VAL A 89 4.54 18.13 2.17
N LEU A 90 4.04 19.26 2.66
CA LEU A 90 4.79 20.14 3.54
C LEU A 90 4.36 19.90 5.00
N VAL A 91 5.24 19.34 5.83
CA VAL A 91 5.00 19.16 7.25
C VAL A 91 5.26 20.47 8.00
N ILE A 92 4.23 20.99 8.67
CA ILE A 92 4.26 22.26 9.40
C ILE A 92 4.18 22.08 10.92
N GLY A 93 3.82 20.88 11.40
CA GLY A 93 3.69 20.57 12.81
C GLY A 93 3.71 19.07 13.10
N HIS A 94 3.82 18.71 14.38
CA HIS A 94 3.76 17.33 14.85
C HIS A 94 3.04 17.26 16.19
N LYS A 95 2.13 16.30 16.32
CA LYS A 95 1.39 16.04 17.56
C LYS A 95 0.98 14.58 17.67
N ASP A 96 1.36 13.93 18.77
CA ASP A 96 0.89 12.60 19.15
C ASP A 96 1.05 11.51 18.06
N GLY A 97 2.15 11.54 17.29
CA GLY A 97 2.40 10.60 16.19
C GLY A 97 1.74 10.96 14.86
N TRP A 98 1.10 12.14 14.79
CA TRP A 98 0.52 12.70 13.58
C TRP A 98 1.31 13.95 13.16
N ASP A 99 1.63 14.03 11.87
CA ASP A 99 2.20 15.22 11.26
C ASP A 99 1.05 16.11 10.76
N GLU A 100 1.11 17.40 11.11
CA GLU A 100 0.26 18.44 10.53
C GLU A 100 0.91 18.90 9.23
N ILE A 101 0.16 18.84 8.13
CA ILE A 101 0.69 19.01 6.78
C ILE A 101 -0.17 19.96 5.95
N ILE A 102 0.45 20.54 4.93
CA ILE A 102 -0.19 21.24 3.82
C ILE A 102 -0.03 20.41 2.55
N TYR A 103 -1.14 20.16 1.85
CA TYR A 103 -1.17 19.47 0.56
C TYR A 103 -2.27 20.04 -0.35
N LYS A 104 -1.88 20.57 -1.52
CA LYS A 104 -2.78 21.18 -2.52
C LYS A 104 -3.81 22.13 -1.88
N ASP A 105 -3.29 23.06 -1.08
CA ASP A 105 -4.02 24.11 -0.34
C ASP A 105 -4.90 23.63 0.84
N GLU A 106 -4.91 22.32 1.12
CA GLU A 106 -5.59 21.74 2.29
C GLU A 106 -4.60 21.53 3.45
N GLU A 107 -5.01 21.94 4.65
CA GLU A 107 -4.26 21.74 5.90
C GLU A 107 -4.96 20.69 6.77
N GLY A 108 -4.18 19.83 7.41
CA GLY A 108 -4.72 18.82 8.33
C GLY A 108 -3.68 17.84 8.84
N PHE A 109 -4.14 16.76 9.45
CA PHE A 109 -3.28 15.77 10.11
C PHE A 109 -3.23 14.45 9.34
N VAL A 110 -2.03 13.90 9.25
CA VAL A 110 -1.75 12.55 8.72
C VAL A 110 -0.89 11.75 9.70
N SER A 111 -0.96 10.42 9.66
CA SER A 111 -0.09 9.59 10.49
C SER A 111 1.37 9.71 10.02
N ALA A 112 2.28 10.05 10.93
CA ALA A 112 3.70 10.26 10.62
C ALA A 112 4.39 8.96 10.14
N ASN A 113 3.84 7.79 10.46
CA ASN A 113 4.36 6.49 10.02
C ASN A 113 4.32 6.29 8.51
N TYR A 114 3.56 7.10 7.78
CA TYR A 114 3.37 6.98 6.33
C TYR A 114 4.04 8.12 5.55
N LEU A 115 5.01 8.79 6.17
CA LEU A 115 5.81 9.83 5.54
C LEU A 115 7.30 9.46 5.58
N THR A 116 8.01 9.75 4.50
CA THR A 116 9.48 9.66 4.42
C THR A 116 10.07 10.98 3.94
N GLU A 117 11.28 11.31 4.40
CA GLU A 117 12.08 12.41 3.84
C GLU A 117 12.83 11.98 2.56
N SER A 118 12.88 10.66 2.28
CA SER A 118 13.60 10.09 1.15
C SER A 118 12.74 10.07 -0.11
N GLU A 119 12.99 11.00 -1.03
CA GLU A 119 12.36 11.00 -2.35
C GLU A 119 12.61 9.70 -3.13
N LYS A 120 13.79 9.09 -2.96
CA LYS A 120 14.12 7.80 -3.58
C LYS A 120 13.23 6.67 -3.06
N GLU A 121 12.99 6.63 -1.74
CA GLU A 121 12.11 5.64 -1.13
C GLU A 121 10.67 5.84 -1.60
N ALA A 122 10.18 7.08 -1.60
CA ALA A 122 8.85 7.40 -2.10
C ALA A 122 8.67 7.03 -3.59
N ALA A 123 9.67 7.30 -4.43
CA ALA A 123 9.64 6.93 -5.84
C ALA A 123 9.62 5.40 -6.04
N LEU A 124 10.40 4.64 -5.25
CA LEU A 124 10.38 3.18 -5.29
C LEU A 124 9.02 2.64 -4.84
N THR A 125 8.45 3.22 -3.78
CA THR A 125 7.14 2.86 -3.25
C THR A 125 6.02 3.17 -4.25
N LEU A 126 6.06 4.32 -4.92
CA LEU A 126 5.13 4.65 -6.00
C LEU A 126 5.28 3.70 -7.18
N ALA A 127 6.51 3.39 -7.60
CA ALA A 127 6.75 2.45 -8.70
C ALA A 127 6.19 1.06 -8.37
N ASN A 128 6.40 0.58 -7.14
CA ASN A 128 5.81 -0.66 -6.65
C ASN A 128 4.29 -0.58 -6.67
N TYR A 129 3.69 0.47 -6.08
CA TYR A 129 2.24 0.68 -6.07
C TYR A 129 1.62 0.72 -7.47
N LEU A 130 2.26 1.39 -8.44
CA LEU A 130 1.78 1.45 -9.82
C LEU A 130 1.91 0.10 -10.53
N ALA A 131 3.01 -0.62 -10.35
CA ALA A 131 3.21 -1.96 -10.90
C ALA A 131 2.15 -2.95 -10.36
N ILE A 132 1.83 -2.81 -9.08
CA ILE A 132 0.84 -3.58 -8.32
C ILE A 132 -0.61 -3.29 -8.79
N ASN A 133 -0.88 -2.08 -9.31
CA ASN A 133 -2.24 -1.64 -9.68
C ASN A 133 -2.46 -1.43 -11.20
N ARG A 134 -1.50 -1.74 -12.07
CA ARG A 134 -1.61 -1.60 -13.54
C ARG A 134 -2.65 -2.55 -14.15
N ASP A 135 -3.30 -2.16 -15.26
CA ASP A 135 -4.32 -2.92 -16.01
C ASP A 135 -3.77 -4.28 -16.55
N PRO A 136 -4.60 -5.34 -16.70
CA PRO A 136 -4.22 -6.75 -16.57
C PRO A 136 -3.72 -7.46 -17.84
N GLU A 137 -3.42 -6.77 -18.94
CA GLU A 137 -2.98 -7.48 -20.16
C GLU A 137 -1.53 -8.03 -20.11
N GLU A 138 -0.77 -7.73 -19.06
CA GLU A 138 0.66 -8.10 -18.97
C GLU A 138 1.09 -8.78 -17.65
N THR A 139 0.17 -9.31 -16.82
CA THR A 139 0.59 -10.10 -15.65
C THR A 139 0.95 -11.53 -16.09
N VAL A 140 2.24 -11.84 -16.04
CA VAL A 140 2.77 -13.17 -16.35
C VAL A 140 2.17 -14.19 -15.38
N GLU A 141 1.30 -15.07 -15.88
CA GLU A 141 0.77 -16.26 -15.21
C GLU A 141 1.91 -17.23 -14.86
N THR A 142 2.75 -16.89 -13.90
CA THR A 142 3.80 -17.77 -13.40
C THR A 142 3.64 -17.89 -11.90
N MET A 143 3.34 -19.10 -11.45
CA MET A 143 3.41 -19.47 -10.05
C MET A 143 4.83 -19.21 -9.56
N LYS A 144 5.02 -18.13 -8.80
CA LYS A 144 6.31 -17.78 -8.23
C LYS A 144 6.53 -18.59 -6.95
N VAL A 145 7.55 -19.44 -6.96
CA VAL A 145 7.97 -20.18 -5.77
C VAL A 145 9.36 -19.70 -5.36
N VAL A 146 9.52 -19.34 -4.09
CA VAL A 146 10.81 -18.93 -3.50
C VAL A 146 10.92 -19.59 -2.14
N LYS A 147 12.04 -20.26 -1.85
CA LYS A 147 12.23 -21.06 -0.60
C LYS A 147 11.09 -22.05 -0.38
N ASP A 148 10.65 -22.73 -1.45
CA ASP A 148 9.50 -23.66 -1.45
C ASP A 148 8.16 -23.05 -1.01
N ILE A 149 8.07 -21.72 -0.93
CA ILE A 149 6.85 -20.98 -0.63
C ILE A 149 6.28 -20.38 -1.91
N LEU A 150 5.02 -20.70 -2.18
CA LEU A 150 4.23 -20.09 -3.26
C LEU A 150 3.88 -18.63 -2.90
N LEU A 151 4.49 -17.67 -3.59
CA LEU A 151 4.21 -16.25 -3.45
C LEU A 151 3.06 -15.87 -4.38
N VAL A 152 1.95 -15.44 -3.78
CA VAL A 152 0.81 -14.86 -4.49
C VAL A 152 0.57 -13.47 -3.91
N ASN A 153 0.57 -12.49 -4.79
CA ASN A 153 0.29 -11.10 -4.45
C ASN A 153 -0.16 -10.38 -5.72
N LYS A 154 -0.19 -9.04 -5.72
CA LYS A 154 -0.63 -8.27 -6.89
C LYS A 154 0.31 -8.34 -8.10
N THR A 155 1.55 -8.80 -7.93
CA THR A 155 2.52 -9.01 -9.02
C THR A 155 2.49 -10.44 -9.54
N TYR A 156 2.50 -11.42 -8.64
CA TYR A 156 2.56 -12.84 -8.98
C TYR A 156 1.18 -13.49 -8.79
N GLY A 157 0.56 -13.91 -9.88
CA GLY A 157 -0.76 -14.55 -9.89
C GLY A 157 -0.72 -16.06 -10.09
N LEU A 158 -1.86 -16.70 -9.88
CA LEU A 158 -2.12 -18.11 -10.15
C LEU A 158 -2.93 -18.27 -11.45
N PRO A 159 -2.68 -19.34 -12.21
CA PRO A 159 -3.51 -19.70 -13.36
C PRO A 159 -4.99 -19.84 -12.99
N SER A 160 -5.86 -19.56 -13.97
CA SER A 160 -7.31 -19.64 -13.77
C SER A 160 -7.84 -21.05 -13.44
N ASP A 161 -7.12 -22.09 -13.86
CA ASP A 161 -7.42 -23.50 -13.62
C ASP A 161 -6.75 -24.06 -12.35
N TYR A 162 -5.89 -23.29 -11.68
CA TYR A 162 -5.30 -23.69 -10.41
C TYR A 162 -6.36 -23.70 -9.30
N ASN A 163 -6.79 -24.91 -8.93
CA ASN A 163 -7.94 -25.14 -8.06
C ASN A 163 -7.66 -26.30 -7.07
N PRO A 164 -6.76 -26.12 -6.10
CA PRO A 164 -6.33 -27.20 -5.20
C PRO A 164 -7.35 -27.58 -4.12
N GLY A 165 -8.35 -26.72 -3.84
CA GLY A 165 -9.12 -26.80 -2.61
C GLY A 165 -8.33 -26.32 -1.39
N GLU A 166 -8.83 -26.57 -0.18
CA GLU A 166 -8.07 -26.25 1.04
C GLU A 166 -6.91 -27.23 1.23
N ASN A 167 -5.75 -26.70 1.62
CA ASN A 167 -4.60 -27.54 1.92
C ASN A 167 -4.83 -28.30 3.24
N PRO A 168 -4.73 -29.65 3.24
CA PRO A 168 -5.08 -30.45 4.41
C PRO A 168 -4.15 -30.21 5.61
N GLU A 169 -2.86 -29.99 5.37
CA GLU A 169 -1.90 -29.70 6.44
C GLU A 169 -2.18 -28.35 7.10
N ALA A 170 -2.46 -27.32 6.29
CA ALA A 170 -2.86 -26.02 6.81
C ALA A 170 -4.15 -26.12 7.63
N VAL A 171 -5.15 -26.90 7.17
CA VAL A 171 -6.40 -27.13 7.91
C VAL A 171 -6.15 -27.83 9.24
N ASP A 172 -5.24 -28.80 9.31
CA ASP A 172 -4.92 -29.49 10.55
C ASP A 172 -4.18 -28.58 11.53
N GLN A 173 -3.23 -27.78 11.06
CA GLN A 173 -2.55 -26.77 11.88
C GLN A 173 -3.51 -25.67 12.37
N LEU A 174 -4.48 -25.28 11.54
CA LEU A 174 -5.53 -24.33 11.91
C LEU A 174 -6.38 -24.85 13.08
N LYS A 175 -6.71 -26.15 13.08
CA LYS A 175 -7.43 -26.79 14.19
C LYS A 175 -6.60 -26.79 15.47
N GLU A 176 -5.31 -27.10 15.40
CA GLU A 176 -4.42 -27.06 16.57
C GLU A 176 -4.27 -25.64 17.12
N MET A 177 -4.15 -24.64 16.23
CA MET A 177 -4.14 -23.23 16.62
C MET A 177 -5.42 -22.83 17.36
N PHE A 178 -6.60 -23.23 16.88
CA PHE A 178 -7.87 -22.93 17.55
C PHE A 178 -8.03 -23.66 18.88
N LYS A 179 -7.52 -24.89 19.00
CA LYS A 179 -7.48 -25.60 20.30
C LYS A 179 -6.60 -24.85 21.30
N ALA A 180 -5.43 -24.37 20.87
CA ALA A 180 -4.53 -23.61 21.71
C ALA A 180 -5.17 -22.30 22.18
N ALA A 181 -5.81 -21.53 21.29
CA ALA A 181 -6.56 -20.34 21.67
C ALA A 181 -7.63 -20.63 22.74
N LYS A 182 -8.38 -21.73 22.58
CA LYS A 182 -9.39 -22.13 23.56
C LYS A 182 -8.80 -22.46 24.93
N VAL A 183 -7.63 -23.09 24.96
CA VAL A 183 -6.94 -23.45 26.22
C VAL A 183 -6.28 -22.24 26.87
N GLU A 184 -5.60 -21.41 26.09
CA GLU A 184 -4.74 -20.34 26.60
C GLU A 184 -5.52 -19.06 26.95
N ILE A 185 -6.56 -18.72 26.16
CA ILE A 185 -7.34 -17.49 26.35
C ILE A 185 -8.86 -17.74 26.47
N GLY A 186 -9.30 -19.00 26.45
CA GLY A 186 -10.72 -19.33 26.62
C GLY A 186 -11.62 -18.94 25.45
N LYS A 187 -11.04 -18.56 24.29
CA LYS A 187 -11.81 -18.11 23.11
C LYS A 187 -11.99 -19.23 22.09
N GLU A 188 -13.18 -19.32 21.53
CA GLU A 188 -13.46 -20.18 20.38
C GLU A 188 -13.29 -19.37 19.09
N MET A 189 -12.45 -19.88 18.20
CA MET A 189 -12.17 -19.29 16.88
C MET A 189 -12.69 -20.20 15.77
N MET A 190 -12.91 -19.61 14.58
CA MET A 190 -13.34 -20.34 13.40
C MET A 190 -12.80 -19.72 12.10
N SER A 191 -12.69 -20.57 11.08
CA SER A 191 -12.46 -20.12 9.70
C SER A 191 -13.76 -19.56 9.12
N VAL A 192 -13.75 -18.27 8.79
CA VAL A 192 -14.86 -17.58 8.14
C VAL A 192 -14.78 -17.73 6.63
N SER A 193 -13.56 -17.72 6.07
CA SER A 193 -13.30 -17.93 4.65
C SER A 193 -11.97 -18.65 4.46
N GLY A 194 -11.99 -19.81 3.79
CA GLY A 194 -10.77 -20.53 3.40
C GLY A 194 -10.58 -20.50 1.89
N PHE A 195 -10.57 -21.66 1.23
CA PHE A 195 -10.33 -21.76 -0.20
C PHE A 195 -11.36 -20.98 -1.04
N ARG A 196 -10.87 -20.27 -2.07
CA ARG A 196 -11.70 -19.56 -3.04
C ARG A 196 -11.15 -19.73 -4.45
N SER A 197 -11.93 -20.37 -5.33
CA SER A 197 -11.53 -20.56 -6.73
C SER A 197 -11.39 -19.23 -7.48
N TYR A 198 -10.66 -19.27 -8.60
CA TYR A 198 -10.50 -18.15 -9.52
C TYR A 198 -11.84 -17.51 -9.92
N ASP A 199 -12.81 -18.32 -10.37
CA ASP A 199 -14.13 -17.85 -10.80
C ASP A 199 -14.93 -17.22 -9.66
N HIS A 200 -14.79 -17.73 -8.44
CA HIS A 200 -15.43 -17.12 -7.28
C HIS A 200 -14.79 -15.76 -6.98
N GLN A 201 -13.46 -15.69 -6.98
CA GLN A 201 -12.75 -14.41 -6.80
C GLN A 201 -13.14 -13.39 -7.88
N LYS A 202 -13.28 -13.82 -9.14
CA LYS A 202 -13.72 -12.97 -10.25
C LYS A 202 -15.07 -12.32 -9.96
N ARG A 203 -16.07 -13.11 -9.55
CA ARG A 203 -17.42 -12.58 -9.21
C ARG A 203 -17.38 -11.57 -8.05
N ILE A 204 -16.56 -11.84 -7.02
CA ILE A 204 -16.40 -10.93 -5.88
C ILE A 204 -15.76 -9.62 -6.34
N TYR A 205 -14.67 -9.70 -7.10
CA TYR A 205 -13.94 -8.55 -7.58
C TYR A 205 -14.81 -7.66 -8.48
N GLU A 206 -15.49 -8.24 -9.47
CA GLU A 206 -16.41 -7.51 -10.37
C GLU A 206 -17.55 -6.83 -9.59
N LYS A 207 -18.11 -7.48 -8.57
CA LYS A 207 -19.13 -6.89 -7.69
C LYS A 207 -18.59 -5.67 -6.95
N TYR A 208 -17.37 -5.72 -6.42
CA TYR A 208 -16.77 -4.60 -5.70
C TYR A 208 -16.36 -3.47 -6.64
N VAL A 209 -15.78 -3.77 -7.79
CA VAL A 209 -15.48 -2.76 -8.83
C VAL A 209 -16.75 -2.03 -9.25
N LYS A 210 -17.86 -2.75 -9.46
CA LYS A 210 -19.16 -2.15 -9.80
C LYS A 210 -19.72 -1.26 -8.69
N ARG A 211 -19.51 -1.62 -7.43
CA ARG A 211 -20.06 -0.90 -6.27
C ARG A 211 -19.22 0.31 -5.86
N ASP A 212 -17.90 0.16 -5.87
CA ASP A 212 -16.95 1.05 -5.21
C ASP A 212 -15.94 1.69 -6.18
N GLY A 213 -15.91 1.26 -7.45
CA GLY A 213 -14.90 1.67 -8.43
C GLY A 213 -13.62 0.84 -8.36
N LEU A 214 -12.88 0.80 -9.47
CA LEU A 214 -11.68 -0.03 -9.63
C LEU A 214 -10.60 0.27 -8.60
N GLU A 215 -10.29 1.55 -8.40
CA GLU A 215 -9.23 2.01 -7.50
C GLU A 215 -9.51 1.55 -6.06
N LYS A 216 -10.68 1.86 -5.53
CA LYS A 216 -11.07 1.49 -4.17
C LYS A 216 -11.19 -0.03 -4.00
N ALA A 217 -11.83 -0.74 -4.94
CA ALA A 217 -11.97 -2.20 -4.88
C ALA A 217 -10.61 -2.91 -4.87
N SER A 218 -9.63 -2.38 -5.59
CA SER A 218 -8.28 -2.96 -5.66
C SER A 218 -7.47 -2.79 -4.37
N THR A 219 -7.90 -1.96 -3.41
CA THR A 219 -7.20 -1.81 -2.11
C THR A 219 -7.55 -2.89 -1.08
N TYR A 220 -8.75 -3.47 -1.16
CA TYR A 220 -9.27 -4.43 -0.18
C TYR A 220 -9.76 -5.74 -0.82
N SER A 221 -9.70 -5.85 -2.14
CA SER A 221 -10.02 -7.07 -2.87
C SER A 221 -8.91 -7.40 -3.84
N ALA A 222 -8.79 -8.68 -4.15
CA ALA A 222 -7.82 -9.19 -5.09
C ALA A 222 -8.46 -9.41 -6.47
N ARG A 223 -7.69 -9.14 -7.52
CA ARG A 223 -8.02 -9.62 -8.87
C ARG A 223 -8.07 -11.15 -8.87
N PRO A 224 -8.86 -11.79 -9.72
CA PRO A 224 -8.81 -13.25 -9.86
C PRO A 224 -7.38 -13.67 -10.24
N GLY A 225 -6.89 -14.77 -9.67
CA GLY A 225 -5.48 -15.19 -9.78
C GLY A 225 -4.56 -14.56 -8.72
N HIS A 226 -4.89 -13.40 -8.17
CA HIS A 226 -4.04 -12.68 -7.22
C HIS A 226 -4.51 -12.77 -5.76
N SER A 227 -5.48 -13.64 -5.49
CA SER A 227 -6.00 -13.88 -4.13
C SER A 227 -5.27 -15.06 -3.50
N GLU A 228 -4.68 -14.87 -2.32
CA GLU A 228 -4.05 -15.99 -1.61
C GLU A 228 -5.06 -17.08 -1.23
N HIS A 229 -6.36 -16.79 -1.12
CA HIS A 229 -7.39 -17.81 -0.92
C HIS A 229 -7.44 -18.87 -2.02
N GLN A 230 -6.99 -18.55 -3.24
CA GLN A 230 -6.91 -19.52 -4.33
C GLN A 230 -5.79 -20.56 -4.11
N THR A 231 -4.84 -20.29 -3.21
CA THR A 231 -3.80 -21.26 -2.83
C THR A 231 -4.34 -22.39 -1.95
N GLY A 232 -5.47 -22.18 -1.27
CA GLY A 232 -5.93 -23.08 -0.21
C GLY A 232 -5.13 -23.00 1.10
N LEU A 233 -4.19 -22.06 1.20
CA LEU A 233 -3.30 -21.85 2.36
C LEU A 233 -3.67 -20.60 3.16
N ALA A 234 -4.64 -19.80 2.70
CA ALA A 234 -5.07 -18.58 3.36
C ALA A 234 -6.46 -18.73 3.97
N PHE A 235 -6.61 -18.23 5.20
CA PHE A 235 -7.82 -18.34 5.99
C PHE A 235 -8.12 -17.00 6.66
N ASP A 236 -9.33 -16.51 6.45
CA ASP A 236 -9.92 -15.42 7.23
C ASP A 236 -10.48 -16.01 8.52
N ILE A 237 -9.93 -15.61 9.67
CA ILE A 237 -10.24 -16.14 10.99
C ILE A 237 -11.11 -15.14 11.76
N GLY A 238 -12.10 -15.65 12.49
CA GLY A 238 -12.94 -14.86 13.38
C GLY A 238 -13.26 -15.59 14.69
N GLY A 239 -13.76 -14.84 15.67
CA GLY A 239 -14.29 -15.40 16.92
C GLY A 239 -15.76 -15.83 16.78
N LYS A 240 -16.40 -16.16 17.90
CA LYS A 240 -17.82 -16.57 17.94
C LYS A 240 -18.80 -15.47 17.51
N ASP A 241 -18.44 -14.19 17.74
CA ASP A 241 -19.29 -13.06 17.40
C ASP A 241 -19.06 -12.63 15.94
N SER A 242 -20.02 -12.95 15.09
CA SER A 242 -19.93 -12.71 13.65
C SER A 242 -19.92 -11.24 13.25
N LYS A 243 -20.24 -10.32 14.17
CA LYS A 243 -20.16 -8.87 13.89
C LYS A 243 -18.74 -8.40 13.60
N TYR A 244 -17.72 -9.14 14.07
CA TYR A 244 -16.32 -8.82 13.86
C TYR A 244 -15.71 -9.54 12.65
N TRP A 245 -16.44 -10.43 11.97
CA TRP A 245 -15.87 -11.21 10.88
C TRP A 245 -15.50 -10.34 9.68
N VAL A 246 -14.27 -10.51 9.18
CA VAL A 246 -13.73 -9.81 8.00
C VAL A 246 -13.96 -8.29 8.10
N ASN A 247 -13.68 -7.75 9.30
CA ASN A 247 -13.93 -6.36 9.66
C ASN A 247 -12.76 -5.79 10.44
N ASP A 248 -12.42 -4.51 10.19
CA ASP A 248 -11.30 -3.82 10.83
C ASP A 248 -11.41 -3.83 12.37
N SER A 249 -12.64 -3.86 12.90
CA SER A 249 -12.90 -3.97 14.35
C SER A 249 -12.47 -5.30 14.99
N PHE A 250 -12.20 -6.34 14.19
CA PHE A 250 -11.60 -7.59 14.70
C PHE A 250 -10.26 -7.34 15.40
N ALA A 251 -9.49 -6.34 14.93
CA ALA A 251 -8.20 -5.95 15.52
C ALA A 251 -8.29 -5.59 17.02
N ASN A 252 -9.50 -5.26 17.52
CA ASN A 252 -9.71 -4.86 18.91
C ASN A 252 -10.20 -6.03 19.80
N THR A 253 -10.13 -7.26 19.30
CA THR A 253 -10.56 -8.45 20.03
C THR A 253 -9.35 -9.16 20.67
N GLU A 254 -9.58 -9.89 21.76
CA GLU A 254 -8.55 -10.73 22.38
C GLU A 254 -8.06 -11.82 21.41
N GLU A 255 -8.95 -12.30 20.54
CA GLU A 255 -8.64 -13.27 19.49
C GLU A 255 -7.60 -12.74 18.51
N ALA A 256 -7.76 -11.51 18.02
CA ALA A 256 -6.84 -10.91 17.07
C ALA A 256 -5.46 -10.65 17.69
N GLU A 257 -5.40 -10.16 18.92
CA GLU A 257 -4.12 -9.94 19.61
C GLU A 257 -3.39 -11.27 19.84
N TRP A 258 -4.11 -12.31 20.30
CA TRP A 258 -3.51 -13.63 20.48
C TRP A 258 -3.02 -14.23 19.16
N LEU A 259 -3.79 -14.14 18.07
CA LEU A 259 -3.37 -14.65 16.77
C LEU A 259 -2.12 -13.94 16.26
N LYS A 260 -2.05 -12.62 16.38
CA LYS A 260 -0.88 -11.82 15.98
C LYS A 260 0.41 -12.31 16.64
N ASP A 261 0.33 -12.69 17.92
CA ASP A 261 1.49 -13.11 18.71
C ASP A 261 1.76 -14.62 18.69
N ASN A 262 0.79 -15.46 18.28
CA ASN A 262 0.87 -16.91 18.45
C ASN A 262 0.67 -17.73 17.17
N ALA A 263 0.13 -17.16 16.09
CA ALA A 263 -0.19 -17.91 14.88
C ALA A 263 1.05 -18.57 14.25
N HIS A 264 2.23 -17.95 14.42
CA HIS A 264 3.49 -18.45 13.90
C HIS A 264 3.88 -19.83 14.44
N ARG A 265 3.47 -20.14 15.68
CA ARG A 265 3.69 -21.44 16.34
C ARG A 265 3.04 -22.60 15.57
N PHE A 266 2.04 -22.28 14.76
CA PHE A 266 1.25 -23.22 13.96
C PHE A 266 1.52 -23.05 12.46
N GLY A 267 2.53 -22.28 12.07
CA GLY A 267 2.92 -22.08 10.68
C GLY A 267 2.12 -21.02 9.94
N PHE A 268 1.37 -20.17 10.65
CA PHE A 268 0.61 -19.07 10.07
C PHE A 268 1.26 -17.72 10.32
N ILE A 269 1.19 -16.83 9.34
CA ILE A 269 1.57 -15.42 9.50
C ILE A 269 0.34 -14.53 9.33
N LEU A 270 0.32 -13.41 10.06
CA LEU A 270 -0.56 -12.29 9.73
C LEU A 270 -0.09 -11.68 8.41
N ARG A 271 -0.79 -12.00 7.31
CA ARG A 271 -0.27 -11.78 5.95
C ARG A 271 -0.18 -10.31 5.57
N TYR A 272 -1.13 -9.52 6.06
CA TYR A 272 -1.29 -8.10 5.76
C TYR A 272 -1.25 -7.30 7.07
N PRO A 273 -0.05 -7.08 7.64
CA PRO A 273 0.13 -6.35 8.88
C PRO A 273 -0.13 -4.85 8.71
N LYS A 274 -0.29 -4.15 9.85
CA LYS A 274 -0.51 -2.71 9.89
C LYS A 274 0.70 -1.96 9.33
N ASP A 275 0.45 -0.82 8.67
CA ASP A 275 1.47 0.08 8.12
C ASP A 275 2.37 -0.55 7.02
N LYS A 276 1.97 -1.68 6.41
CA LYS A 276 2.74 -2.42 5.39
C LYS A 276 2.04 -2.57 4.04
N SER A 277 0.94 -1.84 3.82
CA SER A 277 0.16 -1.90 2.57
C SER A 277 0.96 -1.49 1.32
N HIS A 278 1.94 -0.62 1.47
CA HIS A 278 2.85 -0.21 0.41
C HIS A 278 3.83 -1.32 -0.04
N ILE A 279 4.02 -2.36 0.78
CA ILE A 279 4.82 -3.54 0.45
C ILE A 279 3.93 -4.68 -0.05
N THR A 280 2.88 -5.01 0.71
CA THR A 280 2.02 -6.16 0.39
C THR A 280 1.03 -5.87 -0.74
N GLY A 281 0.72 -4.59 -0.96
CA GLY A 281 -0.32 -4.12 -1.88
C GLY A 281 -1.75 -4.20 -1.31
N TYR A 282 -1.94 -4.70 -0.09
CA TYR A 282 -3.26 -4.84 0.55
C TYR A 282 -3.30 -4.07 1.87
N LYS A 283 -4.46 -3.50 2.19
CA LYS A 283 -4.68 -2.84 3.48
C LYS A 283 -4.45 -3.82 4.65
N TYR A 284 -4.36 -3.27 5.87
CA TYR A 284 -4.35 -4.09 7.08
C TYR A 284 -5.57 -5.02 7.16
N GLU A 285 -5.33 -6.32 7.36
CA GLU A 285 -6.37 -7.33 7.51
C GLU A 285 -6.07 -8.20 8.75
N PRO A 286 -6.51 -7.80 9.95
CA PRO A 286 -6.25 -8.52 11.21
C PRO A 286 -6.80 -9.95 11.24
N TRP A 287 -7.67 -10.31 10.31
CA TRP A 287 -8.31 -11.62 10.21
C TRP A 287 -7.59 -12.55 9.23
N HIS A 288 -6.70 -12.06 8.35
CA HIS A 288 -6.18 -12.85 7.23
C HIS A 288 -4.84 -13.51 7.55
N PHE A 289 -4.86 -14.83 7.67
CA PHE A 289 -3.68 -15.63 8.02
C PHE A 289 -3.28 -16.59 6.91
N ARG A 290 -1.98 -16.60 6.61
CA ARG A 290 -1.38 -17.40 5.54
C ARG A 290 -0.49 -18.50 6.11
N TYR A 291 -0.76 -19.74 5.75
CA TYR A 291 0.07 -20.89 6.09
C TYR A 291 1.32 -20.97 5.20
N ILE A 292 2.48 -21.09 5.84
CA ILE A 292 3.80 -21.24 5.20
C ILE A 292 4.72 -22.23 5.94
N GLY A 293 4.18 -23.00 6.89
CA GLY A 293 4.94 -23.88 7.77
C GLY A 293 5.60 -23.18 8.95
N VAL A 294 5.82 -23.92 10.04
CA VAL A 294 6.24 -23.40 11.36
C VAL A 294 7.59 -22.69 11.29
N ASP A 295 8.57 -23.27 10.60
CA ASP A 295 9.94 -22.72 10.53
C ASP A 295 9.98 -21.35 9.85
N HIS A 296 9.24 -21.17 8.76
CA HIS A 296 9.20 -19.89 8.04
C HIS A 296 8.34 -18.87 8.77
N ALA A 297 7.16 -19.28 9.27
CA ALA A 297 6.28 -18.38 10.01
C ALA A 297 6.96 -17.81 11.25
N THR A 298 7.73 -18.64 11.98
CA THR A 298 8.48 -18.19 13.16
C THR A 298 9.55 -17.17 12.80
N LYS A 299 10.32 -17.40 11.72
CA LYS A 299 11.33 -16.42 11.25
C LYS A 299 10.70 -15.09 10.83
N ILE A 300 9.55 -15.12 10.19
CA ILE A 300 8.81 -13.92 9.80
C ILE A 300 8.31 -13.17 11.04
N TYR A 301 7.73 -13.89 12.00
CA TYR A 301 7.27 -13.30 13.26
C TYR A 301 8.41 -12.64 14.05
N GLU A 302 9.54 -13.33 14.23
CA GLU A 302 10.70 -12.81 14.98
C GLU A 302 11.34 -11.60 14.31
N SER A 303 11.27 -11.50 12.98
CA SER A 303 11.87 -10.40 12.21
C SER A 303 10.94 -9.21 11.99
N GLY A 304 9.62 -9.39 12.13
CA GLY A 304 8.62 -8.38 11.81
C GLY A 304 8.50 -8.07 10.30
N LEU A 305 9.06 -8.92 9.45
CA LEU A 305 8.99 -8.76 7.99
C LEU A 305 7.62 -9.19 7.45
N THR A 306 7.28 -8.69 6.27
CA THR A 306 6.22 -9.24 5.43
C THR A 306 6.71 -10.49 4.66
N LEU A 307 5.78 -11.22 4.03
CA LEU A 307 6.16 -12.33 3.16
C LEU A 307 7.03 -11.86 1.98
N GLU A 308 6.70 -10.72 1.40
CA GLU A 308 7.50 -10.07 0.35
C GLU A 308 8.93 -9.81 0.80
N GLU A 309 9.13 -9.08 1.92
CA GLU A 309 10.46 -8.74 2.45
C GLU A 309 11.26 -10.00 2.87
N TYR A 310 10.58 -11.07 3.25
CA TYR A 310 11.24 -12.32 3.61
C TYR A 310 11.73 -13.12 2.39
N LEU A 311 11.04 -13.01 1.25
CA LEU A 311 11.30 -13.81 0.06
C LEU A 311 12.12 -13.08 -1.02
N LEU A 312 12.03 -11.74 -1.11
CA LEU A 312 12.60 -10.92 -2.18
C LEU A 312 13.74 -10.03 -1.65
#